data_AF-A0A950N257-F1
#
_entry.id   AF-A0A950N257-F1
#
_cell.length_a   1.000
_cell.length_b   1.000
_cell.length_c   1.000
_cell.angle_alpha   90.00
_cell.angle_beta   90.00
_cell.angle_gamma   90.00
#
_symmetry.space_group_name_H-M   'P 1'
#
loop_
_entity.id
_entity.type
_entity.pdbx_description
1 polymer ?
#
loop_
_entity_poly.entity_id
_entity_poly.type
_entity_poly.pdbx_seq_one_letter_code
_entity_poly.pdbx_strand_id
1 'polypeptide(L)'
;VMLPNNDKELSWETSTEEEGRRRTIYVFQRRSLTLPFVDVFDGPPMNQTCPQRPETTVAPQALTLFNGDFCRGEAKHFAARVEREAGGDRDAQIERAFRLAFLRPPRGEEREAARRYLSTQPLSDFCHVLFNANEFLYLD
;
A
#
# COMPACT_ATOMS: atom_id res chain seq x y z
N VAL A 1 8.07 -2.64 -11.30
CA VAL A 1 9.01 -2.42 -12.43
C VAL A 1 8.21 -1.82 -13.58
N MET A 2 8.54 -0.62 -14.08
CA MET A 2 7.76 0.00 -15.18
C MET A 2 8.52 -0.12 -16.51
N LEU A 3 7.80 -0.52 -17.56
CA LEU A 3 8.34 -0.81 -18.89
C LEU A 3 9.00 0.43 -19.53
N PRO A 4 10.05 0.25 -20.35
CA PRO A 4 10.77 1.35 -20.98
C PRO A 4 9.93 1.92 -22.11
N ASN A 5 9.29 3.08 -21.88
CA ASN A 5 8.74 3.88 -22.95
C ASN A 5 9.85 4.81 -23.49
N ASN A 6 10.02 4.82 -24.81
CA ASN A 6 11.18 5.38 -25.52
C ASN A 6 11.19 6.92 -25.64
N ASP A 7 10.34 7.62 -24.89
CA ASP A 7 10.27 9.09 -24.85
C ASP A 7 10.93 9.60 -23.56
N LYS A 8 12.26 9.73 -23.59
CA LYS A 8 13.09 10.14 -22.43
C LYS A 8 12.69 11.48 -21.79
N GLU A 9 11.91 12.32 -22.47
CA GLU A 9 11.49 13.64 -21.94
C GLU A 9 10.26 13.57 -21.00
N LEU A 10 9.45 12.51 -21.10
CA LEU A 10 8.17 12.35 -20.38
C LEU A 10 8.14 11.16 -19.40
N SER A 11 9.25 10.44 -19.24
CA SER A 11 9.34 9.32 -18.30
C SER A 11 9.81 9.75 -16.90
N TRP A 12 9.33 9.06 -15.87
CA TRP A 12 9.84 9.20 -14.51
C TRP A 12 11.27 8.65 -14.40
N GLU A 13 12.20 9.49 -13.95
CA GLU A 13 13.49 9.00 -13.47
C GLU A 13 13.26 8.19 -12.20
N THR A 14 13.69 6.93 -12.21
CA THR A 14 13.43 6.00 -11.10
C THR A 14 14.64 5.97 -10.18
N SER A 15 14.48 6.48 -8.95
CA SER A 15 15.49 6.34 -7.89
C SER A 15 15.70 4.86 -7.52
N THR A 16 16.80 4.55 -6.84
CA THR A 16 16.98 3.22 -6.25
C THR A 16 15.86 2.93 -5.23
N GLU A 17 15.61 1.66 -4.92
CA GLU A 17 14.56 1.28 -3.94
C GLU A 17 14.79 1.96 -2.57
N GLU A 18 16.04 2.01 -2.10
CA GLU A 18 16.40 2.61 -0.82
C GLU A 18 16.18 4.13 -0.81
N GLU A 19 16.53 4.82 -1.89
CA GLU A 19 16.32 6.27 -2.01
C GLU A 19 14.85 6.63 -2.23
N GLY A 20 14.14 5.81 -3.01
CA GLY A 20 12.76 6.03 -3.44
C GLY A 20 11.71 5.65 -2.39
N ARG A 21 12.06 4.84 -1.38
CA ARG A 21 11.14 4.44 -0.31
C ARG A 21 10.93 5.54 0.73
N ARG A 22 10.32 6.64 0.28
CA ARG A 22 9.97 7.82 1.07
C ARG A 22 8.49 8.11 0.92
N ARG A 23 7.94 8.89 1.86
CA ARG A 23 6.55 9.38 1.74
C ARG A 23 6.43 10.25 0.49
N THR A 24 5.26 10.20 -0.15
CA THR A 24 4.97 10.96 -1.39
C THR A 24 5.25 12.47 -1.28
N ILE A 25 5.22 13.05 -0.08
CA ILE A 25 5.56 14.46 0.19
C ILE A 25 6.99 14.81 -0.27
N TYR A 26 7.88 13.82 -0.32
CA TYR A 26 9.29 14.00 -0.71
C TYR A 26 9.54 13.66 -2.19
N VAL A 27 8.53 13.23 -2.93
CA VAL A 27 8.66 12.89 -4.34
C VAL A 27 8.70 14.19 -5.15
N PHE A 28 9.70 14.31 -6.03
CA PHE A 28 9.75 15.42 -6.97
C PHE A 28 8.55 15.35 -7.92
N GLN A 29 7.72 16.40 -7.94
CA GLN A 29 6.49 16.43 -8.73
C GLN A 29 6.60 17.47 -9.85
N ARG A 30 6.58 17.00 -11.10
CA ARG A 30 6.47 17.88 -12.28
C ARG A 30 5.00 18.24 -12.51
N ARG A 31 4.71 19.49 -12.86
CA ARG A 31 3.32 19.94 -13.09
C ARG A 31 2.62 19.21 -14.25
N SER A 32 3.38 18.78 -15.25
CA SER A 32 2.89 18.12 -16.46
C SER A 32 2.94 16.59 -16.41
N LEU A 33 3.45 16.01 -15.33
CA LEU A 33 3.65 14.56 -15.22
C LEU A 33 3.27 14.13 -13.81
N THR A 34 2.10 13.50 -13.65
CA THR A 34 1.60 12.99 -12.36
C THR A 34 2.20 11.62 -12.07
N LEU A 35 2.47 11.34 -10.79
CA LEU A 35 2.98 10.04 -10.37
C LEU A 35 1.87 8.99 -10.64
N PRO A 36 2.11 7.90 -11.40
CA PRO A 36 1.04 7.04 -11.89
C PRO A 36 0.19 6.42 -10.78
N PHE A 37 0.83 6.05 -9.67
CA PHE A 37 0.09 5.52 -8.52
C PHE A 37 -0.86 6.57 -7.93
N VAL A 38 -0.43 7.83 -7.80
CA VAL A 38 -1.25 8.92 -7.26
C VAL A 38 -2.38 9.29 -8.22
N ASP A 39 -2.12 9.22 -9.53
CA ASP A 39 -3.11 9.49 -10.58
C ASP A 39 -4.30 8.52 -10.51
N VAL A 40 -4.02 7.22 -10.30
CA VAL A 40 -5.08 6.19 -10.14
C VAL A 40 -6.04 6.51 -8.99
N PHE A 41 -5.57 7.15 -7.93
CA PHE A 41 -6.37 7.48 -6.72
C PHE A 41 -6.86 8.93 -6.69
N ASP A 42 -7.09 9.51 -7.88
CA ASP A 42 -7.62 10.86 -8.08
C ASP A 42 -6.76 11.93 -7.38
N GLY A 43 -5.44 11.80 -7.53
CA GLY A 43 -4.50 12.81 -7.09
C GLY A 43 -4.83 14.18 -7.68
N PRO A 44 -4.72 15.27 -6.89
CA PRO A 44 -5.10 16.58 -7.36
C PRO A 44 -4.18 17.04 -8.51
N PRO A 45 -4.74 17.53 -9.63
CA PRO A 45 -3.93 18.07 -10.71
C PRO A 45 -3.23 19.36 -10.28
N MET A 46 -1.96 19.50 -10.65
CA MET A 46 -1.07 20.59 -10.23
C MET A 46 -1.33 21.93 -10.96
N ASN A 47 -2.41 22.05 -11.72
CA ASN A 47 -2.78 23.24 -12.47
C ASN A 47 -4.00 23.99 -11.93
N GLN A 48 -4.68 23.45 -10.91
CA GLN A 48 -5.88 24.03 -10.31
C GLN A 48 -5.90 23.78 -8.80
N THR A 49 -6.64 24.60 -8.07
CA THR A 49 -6.84 24.39 -6.64
C THR A 49 -7.81 23.24 -6.40
N CYS A 50 -7.48 22.34 -5.47
CA CYS A 50 -8.33 21.23 -5.05
C CYS A 50 -8.63 21.38 -3.55
N PRO A 51 -9.78 21.99 -3.18
CA PRO A 51 -10.10 22.26 -1.77
C PRO A 51 -10.49 20.99 -1.00
N GLN A 52 -10.98 19.96 -1.70
CA GLN A 52 -11.37 18.68 -1.13
C GLN A 52 -11.01 17.56 -2.11
N ARG A 53 -10.49 16.46 -1.58
CA ARG A 53 -10.23 15.25 -2.38
C ARG A 53 -11.56 14.56 -2.71
N PRO A 54 -11.85 14.22 -3.97
CA PRO A 54 -13.02 13.42 -4.30
C PRO A 54 -12.87 12.00 -3.72
N GLU A 55 -13.97 11.45 -3.23
CA GLU A 55 -14.05 10.05 -2.83
C GLU A 55 -14.60 9.23 -3.98
N THR A 56 -13.84 8.24 -4.41
CA THR A 56 -14.17 7.37 -5.53
C THR A 56 -13.95 5.92 -5.14
N THR A 57 -14.80 5.04 -5.67
CA THR A 57 -14.71 3.59 -5.47
C THR A 57 -14.83 2.90 -6.82
N VAL A 58 -13.81 3.06 -7.65
CA VAL A 58 -13.79 2.53 -9.02
C VAL A 58 -12.96 1.25 -9.12
N ALA A 59 -13.39 0.31 -9.96
CA ALA A 59 -12.72 -0.97 -10.15
C ALA A 59 -11.20 -0.87 -10.44
N PRO A 60 -10.70 0.11 -11.23
CA PRO A 60 -9.26 0.27 -11.45
C PRO A 60 -8.46 0.57 -10.18
N GLN A 61 -9.03 1.28 -9.20
CA GLN A 61 -8.36 1.59 -7.93
C GLN A 61 -8.17 0.31 -7.11
N ALA A 62 -9.24 -0.47 -6.94
CA ALA A 62 -9.18 -1.76 -6.25
C ALA A 62 -8.22 -2.73 -6.96
N LEU A 63 -8.28 -2.80 -8.29
CA LEU A 63 -7.42 -3.69 -9.07
C LEU A 63 -5.94 -3.30 -8.97
N THR A 64 -5.64 -1.99 -8.90
CA THR A 64 -4.29 -1.47 -8.69
C THR A 64 -3.74 -1.88 -7.33
N LEU A 65 -4.52 -1.81 -6.26
CA LEU A 65 -4.11 -2.30 -4.94
C LEU A 65 -3.89 -3.81 -4.92
N PHE A 66 -4.79 -4.54 -5.59
CA PHE A 66 -4.76 -6.00 -5.58
C PHE A 66 -3.62 -6.57 -6.42
N ASN A 67 -3.33 -5.98 -7.59
CA ASN A 67 -2.37 -6.54 -8.54
C ASN A 67 -1.06 -5.76 -8.67
N GLY A 68 -1.02 -4.49 -8.25
CA GLY A 68 0.13 -3.63 -8.47
C GLY A 68 1.38 -4.05 -7.71
N ASP A 69 2.52 -3.97 -8.39
CA ASP A 69 3.85 -4.25 -7.81
C ASP A 69 4.13 -3.45 -6.55
N PHE A 70 3.69 -2.19 -6.51
CA PHE A 70 3.89 -1.29 -5.38
C PHE A 70 3.26 -1.83 -4.09
N CYS A 71 1.97 -2.20 -4.14
CA CYS A 71 1.27 -2.73 -2.98
C CYS A 71 1.81 -4.09 -2.54
N ARG A 72 2.23 -4.95 -3.49
CA ARG A 72 2.91 -6.22 -3.16
C ARG A 72 4.27 -5.99 -2.51
N GLY A 73 5.03 -5.00 -2.99
CA GLY A 73 6.32 -4.60 -2.41
C GLY A 73 6.17 -4.08 -0.98
N GLU A 74 5.26 -3.14 -0.76
CA GLU A 74 4.99 -2.62 0.59
C GLU A 74 4.45 -3.70 1.53
N ALA A 75 3.70 -4.69 1.03
CA ALA A 75 3.22 -5.79 1.85
C ALA A 75 4.37 -6.69 2.36
N LYS A 76 5.42 -6.90 1.54
CA LYS A 76 6.65 -7.59 1.98
C LYS A 76 7.40 -6.79 3.03
N HIS A 77 7.56 -5.48 2.82
CA HIS A 77 8.21 -4.61 3.79
C HIS A 77 7.42 -4.51 5.10
N PHE A 78 6.09 -4.54 5.02
CA PHE A 78 5.21 -4.58 6.17
C PHE A 78 5.35 -5.89 6.94
N ALA A 79 5.35 -7.04 6.25
CA ALA A 79 5.59 -8.34 6.88
C ALA A 79 6.96 -8.40 7.57
N ALA A 80 8.03 -7.92 6.92
CA ALA A 80 9.37 -7.86 7.51
C ALA A 80 9.41 -6.97 8.77
N ARG A 81 8.64 -5.87 8.79
CA ARG A 81 8.46 -5.05 10.00
C ARG A 81 7.74 -5.81 11.11
N VAL A 82 6.67 -6.52 10.77
CA VAL A 82 5.90 -7.32 11.75
C VAL A 82 6.77 -8.43 12.34
N GLU A 83 7.52 -9.17 11.54
CA GLU A 83 8.46 -10.20 12.00
C GLU A 83 9.55 -9.63 12.91
N ARG A 84 10.12 -8.46 12.55
CA ARG A 84 11.12 -7.80 13.38
C ARG A 84 10.58 -7.37 14.76
N GLU A 85 9.32 -6.92 14.81
CA GLU A 85 8.72 -6.36 16.03
C GLU A 85 8.01 -7.40 16.91
N ALA A 86 7.50 -8.50 16.33
CA ALA A 86 6.76 -9.55 17.03
C ALA A 86 7.50 -10.90 17.10
N GLY A 87 8.65 -11.04 16.42
CA GLY A 87 9.40 -12.29 16.37
C GLY A 87 8.68 -13.37 15.57
N GLY A 88 8.87 -14.63 15.96
CA GLY A 88 8.35 -15.82 15.25
C GLY A 88 6.96 -16.30 15.70
N ASP A 89 6.36 -15.69 16.73
CA ASP A 89 5.02 -16.09 17.20
C ASP A 89 3.94 -15.55 16.27
N ARG A 90 3.16 -16.44 15.66
CA ARG A 90 2.08 -16.08 14.74
C ARG A 90 1.00 -15.23 15.40
N ASP A 91 0.69 -15.46 16.66
CA ASP A 91 -0.35 -14.68 17.34
C ASP A 91 0.10 -13.26 17.63
N ALA A 92 1.35 -13.11 18.11
CA ALA A 92 1.97 -11.80 18.26
C ALA A 92 2.08 -11.07 16.91
N GLN A 93 2.40 -11.78 15.82
CA GLN A 93 2.46 -11.20 14.47
C GLN A 93 1.10 -10.70 14.00
N ILE A 94 0.02 -11.50 14.17
CA ILE A 94 -1.35 -11.10 13.83
C ILE A 94 -1.73 -9.85 14.62
N GLU A 95 -1.55 -9.87 15.94
CA GLU A 95 -1.88 -8.72 16.77
C GLU A 95 -1.09 -7.46 16.36
N ARG A 96 0.22 -7.62 16.06
CA ARG A 96 1.05 -6.50 15.64
C ARG A 96 0.64 -5.94 14.28
N ALA A 97 0.33 -6.80 13.31
CA ALA A 97 -0.12 -6.40 11.99
C ALA A 97 -1.43 -5.58 12.08
N PHE A 98 -2.42 -6.06 12.86
CA PHE A 98 -3.66 -5.34 13.09
C PHE A 98 -3.44 -3.98 13.78
N ARG A 99 -2.59 -3.91 14.81
CA ARG A 99 -2.27 -2.63 15.47
C ARG A 99 -1.56 -1.64 14.55
N LEU A 100 -0.74 -2.13 13.62
CA LEU A 100 -0.04 -1.28 12.65
C LEU A 100 -0.94 -0.80 11.51
N ALA A 101 -1.86 -1.65 11.04
CA ALA A 101 -2.75 -1.34 9.92
C ALA A 101 -4.01 -0.57 10.35
N PHE A 102 -4.65 -0.99 11.44
CA PHE A 102 -5.97 -0.49 11.87
C PHE A 102 -5.95 0.22 13.22
N LEU A 103 -4.77 0.37 13.86
CA LEU A 103 -4.61 1.01 15.17
C LEU A 103 -5.41 0.35 16.31
N ARG A 104 -5.81 -0.91 16.15
CA ARG A 104 -6.53 -1.70 17.15
C ARG A 104 -6.10 -3.16 17.15
N PRO A 105 -6.35 -3.93 18.22
CA PRO A 105 -6.18 -5.38 18.16
C PRO A 105 -7.24 -6.06 17.26
N PRO A 106 -6.98 -7.28 16.77
CA PRO A 106 -7.97 -8.07 16.05
C PRO A 106 -9.11 -8.47 16.98
N ARG A 107 -10.33 -8.50 16.44
CA ARG A 107 -11.50 -9.13 17.07
C ARG A 107 -11.33 -10.65 17.07
N GLY A 108 -12.14 -11.35 17.86
CA GLY A 108 -12.07 -12.82 17.98
C GLY A 108 -12.15 -13.53 16.62
N GLU A 109 -13.18 -13.21 15.83
CA GLU A 109 -13.39 -13.80 14.50
C GLU A 109 -12.26 -13.48 13.52
N GLU A 110 -11.75 -12.24 13.55
CA GLU A 110 -10.63 -11.80 12.71
C GLU A 110 -9.34 -12.55 13.06
N ARG A 111 -9.07 -12.77 14.35
CA ARG A 111 -7.92 -13.52 14.83
C ARG A 111 -7.99 -14.97 14.36
N GLU A 112 -9.15 -15.60 14.46
CA GLU A 112 -9.35 -16.98 13.99
C GLU A 112 -9.20 -17.10 12.46
N ALA A 113 -9.76 -16.16 11.70
CA ALA A 113 -9.60 -16.11 10.26
C ALA A 113 -8.14 -15.90 9.86
N ALA A 114 -7.43 -14.99 10.52
CA ALA A 114 -6.01 -14.72 10.28
C ALA A 114 -5.13 -15.94 10.59
N ARG A 115 -5.37 -16.64 11.71
CA ARG A 115 -4.68 -17.90 12.05
C ARG A 115 -4.89 -18.96 10.96
N ARG A 116 -6.15 -19.14 10.53
CA ARG A 116 -6.49 -20.11 9.48
C ARG A 116 -5.77 -19.76 8.17
N TYR A 117 -5.75 -18.48 7.79
CA TYR A 117 -5.08 -18.02 6.58
C TYR A 117 -3.56 -18.25 6.64
N LEU A 118 -2.91 -17.81 7.72
CA LEU A 118 -1.45 -17.93 7.93
C LEU A 118 -0.96 -19.37 8.15
N SER A 119 -1.86 -20.34 8.31
CA SER A 119 -1.49 -21.76 8.32
C SER A 119 -1.02 -22.28 6.96
N THR A 120 -1.42 -21.60 5.87
CA THR A 120 -1.10 -22.01 4.49
C THR A 120 -0.42 -20.92 3.66
N GLN A 121 -0.58 -19.65 4.04
CA GLN A 121 -0.10 -18.50 3.29
C GLN A 121 1.02 -17.76 4.02
N PRO A 122 1.95 -17.11 3.30
CA PRO A 122 3.01 -16.31 3.91
C PRO A 122 2.46 -15.03 4.56
N LEU A 123 3.25 -14.46 5.47
CA LEU A 123 2.87 -13.23 6.18
C LEU A 123 2.73 -12.02 5.22
N SER A 124 3.52 -11.99 4.14
CA SER A 124 3.43 -10.95 3.10
C SER A 124 2.04 -10.89 2.47
N ASP A 125 1.42 -12.03 2.24
CA ASP A 125 0.12 -12.11 1.57
C ASP A 125 -0.98 -11.70 2.53
N PHE A 126 -0.84 -12.05 3.80
CA PHE A 126 -1.71 -11.54 4.86
C PHE A 126 -1.61 -10.01 4.98
N CYS A 127 -0.41 -9.44 4.97
CA CYS A 127 -0.21 -7.99 4.94
C CYS A 127 -0.85 -7.34 3.70
N HIS A 128 -0.80 -7.99 2.54
CA HIS A 128 -1.45 -7.52 1.31
C HIS A 128 -2.97 -7.55 1.42
N VAL A 129 -3.55 -8.58 2.07
CA VAL A 129 -4.98 -8.63 2.41
C VAL A 129 -5.37 -7.45 3.31
N LEU A 130 -4.58 -7.13 4.33
CA LEU A 130 -4.86 -6.01 5.23
C LEU A 130 -4.91 -4.67 4.47
N PHE A 131 -4.00 -4.43 3.51
CA PHE A 131 -4.03 -3.21 2.70
C PHE A 131 -5.25 -3.09 1.78
N ASN A 132 -5.89 -4.22 1.45
CA ASN A 132 -7.09 -4.25 0.61
C ASN A 132 -8.38 -4.32 1.46
N ALA A 133 -8.28 -4.27 2.79
CA ALA A 133 -9.45 -4.22 3.67
C ALA A 133 -10.08 -2.82 3.66
N ASN A 134 -11.42 -2.76 3.71
CA ASN A 134 -12.15 -1.49 3.76
C ASN A 134 -11.68 -0.59 4.91
N GLU A 135 -11.43 -1.18 6.08
CA GLU A 135 -10.93 -0.45 7.27
C GLU A 135 -9.55 0.18 7.07
N PHE A 136 -8.74 -0.32 6.13
CA PHE A 136 -7.49 0.34 5.74
C PHE A 136 -7.74 1.53 4.80
N LEU A 137 -8.68 1.36 3.88
CA LEU A 137 -8.88 2.26 2.74
C LEU A 137 -9.76 3.46 3.06
N TYR A 138 -10.70 3.29 3.99
CA TYR A 138 -11.71 4.28 4.31
C TYR A 138 -11.64 4.64 5.79
N LEU A 139 -11.76 5.93 6.08
CA LEU A 139 -11.95 6.45 7.44
C LEU A 139 -13.46 6.61 7.62
N ASP A 140 -14.04 5.89 8.57
CA ASP A 140 -15.43 6.08 9.01
C ASP A 140 -15.58 7.36 9.86
#